data_AF-A0A7V1JIT6-F1
#
_entry.id   AF-A0A7V1JIT6-F1
#
_cell.length_a   1.000
_cell.length_b   1.000
_cell.length_c   1.000
_cell.angle_alpha   90.00
_cell.angle_beta   90.00
_cell.angle_gamma   90.00
#
_symmetry.space_group_name_H-M   'P 1'
#
loop_
_entity.id
_entity.type
_entity.pdbx_description
1 polymer ?
#
loop_
_entity_poly.entity_id
_entity_poly.type
_entity_poly.pdbx_seq_one_letter_code
_entity_poly.pdbx_strand_id
1 'polypeptide(L)'
;MSQRQATSNQQPANKSEEPRPPSPMEFGSMPLDPVYGWGLVFEPVETLINETAAYIEQLAREVYERGEEFDDKELEKRFLALWDRLVGEGKLRRLPDRPPEFGRAILGPRRWLRAQRIRIRRLVAHWRAGTEARPNEARPNGGRS
;
A
#
# COMPACT_ATOMS: atom_id res chain seq x y z
N MET A 1 -45.26 7.28 -43.29
CA MET A 1 -44.24 7.69 -42.29
C MET A 1 -43.93 6.47 -41.44
N SER A 2 -42.70 5.98 -41.55
CA SER A 2 -42.28 4.63 -41.13
C SER A 2 -42.12 4.49 -39.61
N GLN A 3 -42.67 3.40 -39.08
CA GLN A 3 -42.28 2.83 -37.79
C GLN A 3 -40.82 2.37 -37.86
N ARG A 4 -40.03 2.68 -36.83
CA ARG A 4 -38.74 2.02 -36.58
C ARG A 4 -38.79 1.32 -35.23
N GLN A 5 -38.52 0.02 -35.27
CA GLN A 5 -38.32 -0.85 -34.12
C GLN A 5 -36.91 -0.70 -33.54
N ALA A 6 -36.81 -1.03 -32.24
CA ALA A 6 -35.71 -1.68 -31.51
C ALA A 6 -34.25 -1.27 -31.80
N THR A 7 -33.52 -0.92 -30.74
CA THR A 7 -32.55 -1.85 -30.11
C THR A 7 -32.13 -1.32 -28.74
N SER A 8 -32.45 -2.13 -27.73
CA SER A 8 -31.90 -2.06 -26.38
C SER A 8 -30.41 -2.36 -26.45
N ASN A 9 -29.56 -1.38 -26.17
CA ASN A 9 -28.12 -1.59 -26.08
C ASN A 9 -27.78 -2.07 -24.67
N GLN A 10 -27.81 -3.38 -24.50
CA GLN A 10 -27.27 -4.08 -23.34
C GLN A 10 -25.79 -3.69 -23.16
N GLN A 11 -25.48 -3.04 -22.04
CA GLN A 11 -24.12 -2.97 -21.52
C GLN A 11 -23.62 -4.41 -21.25
N PRO A 12 -22.46 -4.81 -21.78
CA PRO A 12 -21.90 -6.11 -21.43
C PRO A 12 -21.46 -6.10 -19.97
N ALA A 13 -22.14 -6.94 -19.21
CA ALA A 13 -21.64 -7.82 -18.16
C ALA A 13 -20.29 -7.44 -17.51
N ASN A 14 -20.40 -7.02 -16.23
CA ASN A 14 -19.60 -7.50 -15.11
C ASN A 14 -18.42 -8.40 -15.51
N LYS A 15 -17.25 -7.79 -15.72
CA LYS A 15 -16.02 -8.48 -15.34
C LYS A 15 -16.05 -8.53 -13.82
N SER A 16 -16.19 -9.74 -13.29
CA SER A 16 -15.88 -10.05 -11.90
C SER A 16 -14.51 -9.43 -11.58
N GLU A 17 -14.51 -8.27 -10.93
CA GLU A 17 -13.32 -7.77 -10.28
C GLU A 17 -12.98 -8.82 -9.22
N GLU A 18 -11.98 -9.66 -9.49
CA GLU A 18 -11.28 -10.33 -8.41
C GLU A 18 -11.00 -9.26 -7.36
N PRO A 19 -11.29 -9.51 -6.07
CA PRO A 19 -11.04 -8.52 -5.03
C PRO A 19 -9.57 -8.20 -5.08
N ARG A 20 -9.23 -7.04 -5.67
CA ARG A 20 -7.85 -6.57 -5.73
C ARG A 20 -7.38 -6.52 -4.28
N PRO A 21 -6.19 -7.06 -3.98
CA PRO A 21 -5.64 -6.94 -2.64
C PRO A 21 -5.64 -5.45 -2.30
N PRO A 22 -6.19 -5.08 -1.14
CA PRO A 22 -6.39 -3.68 -0.82
C PRO A 22 -5.03 -2.98 -0.85
N SER A 23 -4.97 -1.87 -1.58
CA SER A 23 -3.69 -1.17 -1.77
C SER A 23 -3.26 -0.54 -0.44
N PRO A 24 -1.95 -0.44 -0.15
CA PRO A 24 -1.46 0.25 1.04
C PRO A 24 -2.04 1.68 1.19
N MET A 25 -2.40 2.32 0.07
CA MET A 25 -3.06 3.64 0.03
C MET A 25 -4.46 3.60 0.65
N GLU A 26 -5.23 2.53 0.47
CA GLU A 26 -6.59 2.36 1.01
C GLU A 26 -6.61 2.23 2.55
N PHE A 27 -5.47 1.90 3.17
CA PHE A 27 -5.36 1.74 4.63
C PHE A 27 -5.10 3.02 5.42
N GLY A 28 -5.21 4.21 4.81
CA GLY A 28 -5.09 5.47 5.53
C GLY A 28 -5.10 6.73 4.66
N SER A 29 -5.40 7.87 5.29
CA SER A 29 -5.38 9.21 4.69
C SER A 29 -4.02 9.93 4.78
N MET A 30 -3.01 9.29 5.38
CA MET A 30 -1.71 9.91 5.63
C MET A 30 -0.81 9.93 4.38
N PRO A 31 -0.11 11.03 4.08
CA PRO A 31 0.75 11.11 2.90
C PRO A 31 1.92 10.11 2.97
N LEU A 32 2.29 9.54 1.83
CA LEU A 32 3.48 8.70 1.67
C LEU A 32 4.73 9.53 1.36
N ASP A 33 4.58 10.82 1.09
CA ASP A 33 5.69 11.71 0.77
C ASP A 33 6.51 12.03 2.03
N PRO A 34 7.84 11.80 2.02
CA PRO A 34 8.74 12.13 3.12
C PRO A 34 8.85 13.62 3.42
N VAL A 35 8.38 14.52 2.54
CA VAL A 35 8.37 15.97 2.79
C VAL A 35 7.62 16.31 4.08
N TYR A 36 6.57 15.54 4.41
CA TYR A 36 5.78 15.74 5.62
C TYR A 36 6.44 15.21 6.90
N GLY A 37 7.44 14.32 6.77
CA GLY A 37 8.22 13.81 7.88
C GLY A 37 9.48 14.64 8.13
N TRP A 38 10.32 14.72 7.10
CA TRP A 38 11.69 15.24 7.20
C TRP A 38 11.94 16.49 6.35
N GLY A 39 10.97 16.93 5.56
CA GLY A 39 11.18 18.00 4.58
C GLY A 39 11.95 17.55 3.33
N LEU A 40 12.24 16.25 3.19
CA LEU A 40 12.94 15.70 2.03
C LEU A 40 12.05 15.79 0.80
N VAL A 41 12.61 16.31 -0.30
CA VAL A 41 11.88 16.48 -1.56
C VAL A 41 12.49 15.59 -2.63
N PHE A 42 11.64 14.79 -3.29
CA PHE A 42 12.05 13.91 -4.37
C PHE A 42 11.15 14.06 -5.59
N GLU A 43 11.73 13.90 -6.78
CA GLU A 43 11.01 13.84 -8.04
C GLU A 43 11.42 12.61 -8.86
N PRO A 44 10.52 11.98 -9.63
CA PRO A 44 9.11 12.31 -9.76
C PRO A 44 8.29 11.85 -8.54
N VAL A 45 7.33 12.67 -8.11
CA VAL A 45 6.50 12.38 -6.93
C VAL A 45 5.69 11.10 -7.11
N GLU A 46 5.15 10.84 -8.31
CA GLU A 46 4.39 9.62 -8.59
C GLU A 46 5.24 8.36 -8.37
N THR A 47 6.49 8.37 -8.86
CA THR A 47 7.44 7.28 -8.63
C THR A 47 7.75 7.11 -7.15
N LEU A 48 7.97 8.21 -6.42
CA LEU A 48 8.19 8.18 -4.97
C LEU A 48 7.02 7.53 -4.22
N ILE A 49 5.78 7.93 -4.54
CA ILE A 49 4.57 7.41 -3.90
C ILE A 49 4.40 5.92 -4.22
N ASN A 50 4.56 5.52 -5.48
CA ASN A 50 4.40 4.13 -5.91
C ASN A 50 5.44 3.20 -5.28
N GLU A 51 6.73 3.59 -5.32
CA GLU A 51 7.82 2.80 -4.74
C GLU A 51 7.71 2.74 -3.21
N THR A 52 7.29 3.83 -2.55
CA THR A 52 7.04 3.83 -1.10
C THR A 52 5.85 2.95 -0.73
N ALA A 53 4.77 2.96 -1.51
CA ALA A 53 3.62 2.09 -1.30
C ALA A 53 3.99 0.61 -1.45
N ALA A 54 4.71 0.26 -2.53
CA ALA A 54 5.21 -1.09 -2.76
C ALA A 54 6.15 -1.55 -1.64
N TYR A 55 6.99 -0.66 -1.13
CA TYR A 55 7.88 -0.98 -0.02
C TYR A 55 7.11 -1.21 1.30
N ILE A 56 6.03 -0.46 1.56
CA ILE A 56 5.16 -0.71 2.71
C ILE A 56 4.53 -2.11 2.63
N GLU A 57 4.12 -2.54 1.45
CA GLU A 57 3.60 -3.90 1.25
C GLU A 57 4.68 -4.96 1.51
N GLN A 58 5.91 -4.75 1.02
CA GLN A 58 7.04 -5.62 1.33
C GLN A 58 7.30 -5.69 2.85
N LEU A 59 7.33 -4.55 3.54
CA LEU A 59 7.50 -4.51 4.99
C LEU A 59 6.37 -5.24 5.72
N ALA A 60 5.12 -5.10 5.25
CA ALA A 60 4.01 -5.85 5.80
C ALA A 60 4.19 -7.36 5.61
N ARG A 61 4.71 -7.80 4.45
CA ARG A 61 5.00 -9.20 4.19
C ARG A 61 6.03 -9.75 5.17
N GLU A 62 7.11 -9.00 5.40
CA GLU A 62 8.14 -9.36 6.38
C GLU A 62 7.56 -9.48 7.80
N VAL A 63 6.71 -8.54 8.22
CA VAL A 63 6.03 -8.61 9.54
C VAL A 63 5.09 -9.80 9.62
N TYR A 64 4.36 -10.11 8.55
CA TYR A 64 3.47 -11.27 8.51
C TYR A 64 4.26 -12.58 8.68
N GLU A 65 5.38 -12.73 7.97
CA GLU A 65 6.22 -13.94 7.96
C GLU A 65 7.02 -14.10 9.25
N ARG A 66 7.62 -13.02 9.77
CA ARG A 66 8.41 -13.03 11.01
C ARG A 66 7.55 -13.06 12.27
N GLY A 67 6.33 -12.54 12.20
CA GLY A 67 5.44 -12.37 13.35
C GLY A 67 5.79 -11.22 14.30
N GLU A 68 6.80 -10.40 13.95
CA GLU A 68 7.32 -9.32 14.79
C GLU A 68 7.29 -7.98 14.04
N GLU A 69 6.81 -6.94 14.72
CA GLU A 69 6.70 -5.58 14.17
C GLU A 69 8.01 -4.80 14.20
N PHE A 70 8.11 -3.78 13.35
CA PHE A 70 9.22 -2.83 13.36
C PHE A 70 9.03 -1.70 14.38
N ASP A 71 10.11 -1.31 15.04
CA ASP A 71 10.14 -0.08 15.83
C ASP A 71 10.32 1.17 14.95
N ASP A 72 10.16 2.36 15.53
CA ASP A 72 10.24 3.62 14.78
C ASP A 72 11.65 3.85 14.19
N LYS A 73 12.71 3.43 14.89
CA LYS A 73 14.10 3.64 14.44
C LYS A 73 14.45 2.74 13.27
N GLU A 74 14.00 1.48 13.33
CA GLU A 74 14.18 0.52 12.26
C GLU A 74 13.44 0.96 11.00
N LEU A 75 12.17 1.40 11.15
CA LEU A 75 11.41 1.94 10.02
C LEU A 75 12.08 3.17 9.41
N GLU A 76 12.55 4.11 10.23
CA GLU A 76 13.24 5.30 9.73
C GLU A 76 14.47 4.93 8.90
N LYS A 77 15.33 4.06 9.42
CA LYS A 77 16.52 3.59 8.71
C LYS A 77 16.15 2.93 7.37
N ARG A 78 15.12 2.09 7.37
CA ARG A 78 14.66 1.37 6.17
C ARG A 78 14.11 2.29 5.09
N PHE A 79 13.28 3.27 5.46
CA PHE A 79 12.73 4.24 4.49
C PHE A 79 13.80 5.17 3.93
N LEU A 80 14.71 5.68 4.77
CA LEU A 80 15.83 6.50 4.29
C LEU A 80 16.71 5.70 3.31
N ALA A 81 17.03 4.45 3.66
CA ALA A 81 17.81 3.57 2.78
C ALA A 81 17.08 3.26 1.46
N LEU A 82 15.75 3.09 1.49
CA LEU A 82 14.95 2.94 0.27
C LEU A 82 15.12 4.16 -0.65
N TRP A 83 14.88 5.36 -0.13
CA TRP A 83 14.90 6.57 -0.95
C TRP A 83 16.31 6.87 -1.48
N ASP A 84 17.34 6.68 -0.66
CA ASP A 84 18.74 6.80 -1.10
C ASP A 84 19.06 5.80 -2.22
N ARG A 85 18.59 4.56 -2.11
CA ARG A 85 18.73 3.56 -3.18
C ARG A 85 18.01 4.00 -4.45
N LEU A 86 16.78 4.47 -4.37
CA LEU A 86 16.02 4.93 -5.53
C LEU A 86 16.69 6.14 -6.22
N VAL A 87 17.36 7.00 -5.45
CA VAL A 87 18.20 8.06 -6.01
C VAL A 87 19.44 7.48 -6.70
N GLY A 88 20.12 6.52 -6.08
CA GLY A 88 21.28 5.84 -6.68
C GLY A 88 20.94 5.06 -7.97
N GLU A 89 19.73 4.51 -8.06
CA GLU A 89 19.19 3.83 -9.25
C GLU A 89 18.75 4.82 -10.36
N GLY A 90 18.76 6.13 -10.10
CA GLY A 90 18.30 7.15 -11.04
C GLY A 90 16.77 7.20 -11.21
N LYS A 91 16.01 6.49 -10.38
CA LYS A 91 14.53 6.52 -10.38
C LYS A 91 13.99 7.79 -9.73
N LEU A 92 14.69 8.29 -8.72
CA LEU A 92 14.38 9.54 -8.05
C LEU A 92 15.54 10.52 -8.18
N ARG A 93 15.21 11.80 -8.19
CA ARG A 93 16.12 12.92 -8.01
C ARG A 93 15.79 13.58 -6.68
N ARG A 94 16.78 13.70 -5.81
CA ARG A 94 16.67 14.50 -4.59
C ARG A 94 16.79 15.98 -4.94
N LEU A 95 15.81 16.75 -4.51
CA LEU A 95 15.79 18.21 -4.63
C LEU A 95 16.24 18.85 -3.31
N PRO A 96 16.48 20.18 -3.30
CA PRO A 96 16.71 20.90 -2.06
C PRO A 96 15.59 20.64 -1.05
N ASP A 97 15.98 20.27 0.17
CA ASP A 97 15.06 19.97 1.26
C ASP A 97 14.23 21.22 1.60
N ARG A 98 12.97 21.02 1.99
CA ARG A 98 12.13 22.08 2.55
C ARG A 98 12.67 22.52 3.91
N PRO A 99 12.45 23.78 4.31
CA PRO A 99 12.78 24.24 5.65
C PRO A 99 12.20 23.31 6.72
N PRO A 100 12.95 23.00 7.80
CA PRO A 100 12.54 22.03 8.83
C PRO A 100 11.17 22.32 9.47
N GLU A 101 10.77 23.58 9.46
CA GLU A 101 9.47 24.07 9.93
C GLU A 101 8.32 23.43 9.14
N PHE A 102 8.52 23.17 7.84
CA PHE A 102 7.50 22.58 6.98
C PHE A 102 7.15 21.15 7.39
N GLY A 103 8.15 20.27 7.51
CA GLY A 103 7.93 18.88 7.91
C GLY A 103 7.42 18.77 9.35
N ARG A 104 8.05 19.49 10.29
CA ARG A 104 7.68 19.45 11.72
C ARG A 104 6.29 20.02 12.00
N ALA A 105 5.88 21.08 11.28
CA ALA A 105 4.55 21.68 11.46
C ALA A 105 3.42 20.77 10.98
N ILE A 106 3.67 19.90 9.99
CA ILE A 106 2.61 19.08 9.40
C ILE A 106 2.46 17.73 10.14
N LEU A 107 3.48 16.86 10.08
CA LEU A 107 3.47 15.58 10.79
C LEU A 107 4.74 15.43 11.64
N GLY A 108 5.90 15.64 11.04
CA GLY A 108 7.20 15.31 11.60
C GLY A 108 7.48 13.79 11.58
N PRO A 109 8.75 13.37 11.76
CA PRO A 109 9.18 12.00 11.49
C PRO A 109 8.41 10.95 12.29
N ARG A 110 8.24 11.20 13.60
CA ARG A 110 7.57 10.25 14.51
C ARG A 110 6.12 9.97 14.13
N ARG A 111 5.35 11.00 13.77
CA ARG A 111 3.94 10.82 13.37
C ARG A 111 3.83 10.13 12.02
N TRP A 112 4.71 10.48 11.09
CA TRP A 112 4.78 9.83 9.77
C TRP A 112 5.10 8.33 9.92
N LEU A 113 6.13 7.97 10.69
CA LEU A 113 6.52 6.56 10.93
C LEU A 113 5.42 5.78 11.64
N ARG A 114 4.78 6.37 12.67
CA ARG A 114 3.65 5.75 13.34
C ARG A 114 2.50 5.47 12.38
N ALA A 115 2.25 6.35 11.41
CA ALA A 115 1.21 6.14 10.40
C ALA A 115 1.54 4.95 9.49
N GLN A 116 2.79 4.85 9.02
CA GLN A 116 3.19 3.72 8.17
C GLN A 116 3.13 2.39 8.93
N ARG A 117 3.54 2.38 10.21
CA ARG A 117 3.36 1.19 11.08
C ARG A 117 1.90 0.79 11.20
N ILE A 118 0.97 1.74 11.34
CA ILE A 118 -0.47 1.45 11.38
C ILE A 118 -0.92 0.84 10.03
N ARG A 119 -0.47 1.37 8.88
CA ARG A 119 -0.78 0.78 7.57
C ARG A 119 -0.27 -0.65 7.45
N ILE A 120 0.98 -0.90 7.84
CA ILE A 120 1.59 -2.23 7.87
C ILE A 120 0.76 -3.19 8.72
N ARG A 121 0.41 -2.80 9.96
CA ARG A 121 -0.43 -3.62 10.85
C ARG A 121 -1.78 -3.96 10.23
N ARG A 122 -2.41 -3.00 9.54
CA ARG A 122 -3.71 -3.20 8.88
C ARG A 122 -3.62 -4.19 7.71
N LEU A 123 -2.57 -4.10 6.89
CA LEU A 123 -2.29 -5.07 5.82
C LEU A 123 -2.12 -6.48 6.39
N VAL A 124 -1.28 -6.62 7.42
CA VAL A 124 -1.04 -7.91 8.09
C VAL A 124 -2.33 -8.48 8.67
N ALA A 125 -3.12 -7.67 9.38
CA ALA A 125 -4.41 -8.09 9.93
C ALA A 125 -5.39 -8.54 8.84
N HIS A 126 -5.45 -7.81 7.72
CA HIS A 126 -6.27 -8.19 6.57
C HIS A 126 -5.88 -9.56 6.00
N TRP A 127 -4.58 -9.81 5.80
CA TRP A 127 -4.10 -11.10 5.31
C TRP A 127 -4.34 -12.24 6.29
N ARG A 128 -4.19 -12.00 7.60
CA ARG A 128 -4.49 -13.01 8.63
C ARG A 128 -5.99 -13.37 8.63
N ALA A 129 -6.87 -12.38 8.58
CA ALA A 129 -8.32 -12.62 8.49
C ALA A 129 -8.70 -13.38 7.21
N GLY A 130 -8.10 -13.06 6.07
CA GLY A 130 -8.31 -13.79 4.81
C GLY A 130 -7.73 -15.22 4.79
N THR A 131 -6.72 -15.50 5.62
CA THR A 131 -6.15 -16.84 5.79
C THR A 131 -7.06 -17.72 6.65
N GLU A 132 -7.68 -17.15 7.69
CA GLU A 132 -8.63 -17.87 8.56
C GLU A 132 -10.00 -18.12 7.89
N ALA A 133 -10.38 -17.31 6.90
CA ALA A 133 -11.67 -17.40 6.22
C ALA A 133 -11.79 -18.54 5.17
N ARG A 134 -10.83 -19.48 5.09
CA ARG A 134 -10.99 -20.71 4.28
C ARG A 134 -11.27 -21.94 5.17
N PRO A 135 -12.53 -22.21 5.55
CA PRO A 135 -12.88 -23.51 6.07
C PRO A 135 -12.88 -24.53 4.91
N ASN A 136 -11.82 -25.32 4.86
CA ASN A 136 -11.75 -26.70 4.38
C ASN A 136 -13.03 -27.27 3.72
N GLU A 137 -13.24 -27.03 2.42
CA GLU A 137 -14.12 -27.85 1.57
C GLU A 137 -13.39 -29.17 1.26
N ALA A 138 -13.25 -30.01 2.28
CA ALA A 138 -12.89 -31.40 2.11
C ALA A 138 -13.86 -32.24 2.93
N ARG A 139 -15.00 -32.57 2.33
CA ARG A 139 -15.74 -33.78 2.71
C ARG A 139 -15.46 -34.86 1.66
N PRO A 140 -14.69 -35.91 2.00
CA PRO A 140 -14.73 -37.16 1.28
C PRO A 140 -15.90 -38.00 1.83
N ASN A 141 -16.86 -38.35 0.98
CA ASN A 141 -17.73 -39.51 1.15
C ASN A 141 -18.40 -39.75 -0.22
N GLY A 142 -18.20 -40.85 -0.95
CA GLY A 142 -18.07 -42.23 -0.47
C GLY A 142 -19.46 -42.85 -0.38
N GLY A 143 -19.83 -43.68 -1.36
CA GLY A 143 -21.05 -44.50 -1.35
C GLY A 143 -21.71 -44.56 -2.73
N ARG A 144 -21.24 -45.43 -3.63
CA ARG A 144 -21.62 -46.85 -3.81
C ARG A 144 -22.84 -47.04 -4.71
N SER A 145 -22.57 -47.84 -5.74
CA SER A 145 -23.44 -48.71 -6.56
C SER A 145 -24.33 -48.04 -7.59
#